data_AF-A0A7Y8D372-F1
#
_entry.id   AF-A0A7Y8D372-F1
#
_cell.length_a   1.000
_cell.length_b   1.000
_cell.length_c   1.000
_cell.angle_alpha   90.00
_cell.angle_beta   90.00
_cell.angle_gamma   90.00
#
_symmetry.space_group_name_H-M   'P 1'
#
loop_
_entity.id
_entity.type
_entity.pdbx_description
1 polymer ?
#
loop_
_entity_poly.entity_id
_entity_poly.type
_entity_poly.pdbx_seq_one_letter_code
_entity_poly.pdbx_strand_id
1 'polypeptide(L)'
;MTFAEQLNVFLTSPASRMQLVTLRAIWRDRYVRGRLTCKGEQGVIYERLCEHLKATNPALVSFIDSIATTTNMHLDAVLMVPMQIPLTRQPITLPL
;
A
#
# COMPACT_ATOMS: atom_id res chain seq x y z
N MET A 1 -8.09 19.24 -3.22
CA MET A 1 -7.90 17.78 -3.37
C MET A 1 -7.21 17.27 -2.12
N THR A 2 -7.83 16.37 -1.37
CA THR A 2 -7.25 15.77 -0.16
C THR A 2 -6.33 14.58 -0.50
N PHE A 3 -5.46 14.18 0.43
CA PHE A 3 -4.62 12.98 0.24
C PHE A 3 -5.46 11.72 0.02
N ALA A 4 -6.57 11.58 0.74
CA ALA A 4 -7.48 10.45 0.56
C ALA A 4 -8.13 10.45 -0.83
N GLU A 5 -8.51 11.62 -1.36
CA GLU A 5 -8.99 11.75 -2.74
C GLU A 5 -7.92 11.36 -3.76
N GLN A 6 -6.68 11.83 -3.60
CA GLN A 6 -5.57 11.45 -4.47
C GLN A 6 -5.32 9.94 -4.46
N LEU A 7 -5.28 9.34 -3.27
CA LEU A 7 -5.10 7.90 -3.12
C LEU A 7 -6.24 7.11 -3.77
N ASN A 8 -7.49 7.55 -3.59
CA ASN A 8 -8.64 6.88 -4.21
C ASN A 8 -8.63 7.01 -5.75
N VAL A 9 -8.19 8.15 -6.29
CA VAL A 9 -8.02 8.36 -7.74
C VAL A 9 -6.93 7.45 -8.31
N PHE A 10 -5.86 7.20 -7.56
CA PHE A 10 -4.82 6.26 -7.98
C PHE A 10 -5.31 4.79 -7.95
N LEU A 11 -6.16 4.44 -6.98
CA LEU A 11 -6.68 3.10 -6.77
C LEU A 11 -7.97 2.83 -7.56
N THR A 12 -7.90 2.93 -8.88
CA THR A 12 -9.09 2.78 -9.76
C THR A 12 -9.57 1.34 -9.87
N SER A 13 -8.68 0.35 -9.85
CA SER A 13 -8.99 -1.06 -10.09
C SER A 13 -9.05 -1.90 -8.80
N PRO A 14 -9.81 -3.02 -8.79
CA PRO A 14 -9.74 -3.98 -7.68
C PRO A 14 -8.33 -4.51 -7.43
N ALA A 15 -7.55 -4.70 -8.51
CA ALA A 15 -6.17 -5.18 -8.41
C ALA A 15 -5.25 -4.19 -7.66
N SER A 16 -5.29 -2.89 -8.00
CA SER A 16 -4.45 -1.89 -7.32
C SER A 16 -4.86 -1.69 -5.85
N ARG A 17 -6.17 -1.82 -5.54
CA ARG A 17 -6.64 -1.85 -4.14
C ARG A 17 -6.12 -3.07 -3.39
N MET A 18 -6.12 -4.25 -4.00
CA MET A 18 -5.55 -5.46 -3.40
C MET A 18 -4.04 -5.34 -3.17
N GLN A 19 -3.31 -4.73 -4.11
CA GLN A 19 -1.88 -4.44 -3.94
C GLN A 19 -1.64 -3.53 -2.72
N LEU A 20 -2.44 -2.47 -2.56
CA LEU A 20 -2.34 -1.60 -1.39
C LEU A 20 -2.67 -2.32 -0.08
N VAL A 21 -3.70 -3.16 -0.05
CA VAL A 21 -4.05 -3.95 1.13
C VAL A 21 -2.91 -4.88 1.53
N THR A 22 -2.33 -5.56 0.55
CA THR A 22 -1.21 -6.47 0.74
C THR A 22 0.00 -5.71 1.28
N LEU A 23 0.32 -4.56 0.68
CA LEU A 23 1.39 -3.69 1.13
C LEU A 23 1.19 -3.22 2.57
N ARG A 24 -0.04 -2.84 2.94
CA ARG A 24 -0.38 -2.44 4.32
C ARG A 24 -0.33 -3.60 5.31
N ALA A 25 -0.67 -4.82 4.88
CA ALA A 25 -0.53 -6.00 5.72
C ALA A 25 0.94 -6.27 6.05
N ILE A 26 1.83 -6.18 5.04
CA ILE A 26 3.28 -6.27 5.19
C ILE A 26 3.80 -5.19 6.15
N TRP A 27 3.34 -3.95 6.00
CA TRP A 27 3.74 -2.85 6.89
C TRP A 27 3.25 -3.02 8.34
N ARG A 28 2.09 -3.63 8.56
CA ARG A 28 1.54 -3.87 9.90
C ARG A 28 2.25 -5.00 10.64
N ASP A 29 2.94 -5.89 9.93
CA ASP A 29 3.77 -6.91 10.56
C ASP A 29 4.91 -6.24 11.34
N ARG A 30 4.98 -6.52 12.64
CA ARG A 30 5.94 -5.89 13.56
C ARG A 30 7.40 -6.22 13.21
N TYR A 31 7.68 -7.43 12.76
CA TYR A 31 9.02 -7.89 12.41
C TYR A 31 9.47 -7.30 11.08
N VAL A 32 8.56 -7.20 10.11
CA VAL A 32 8.84 -6.51 8.86
C VAL A 32 9.05 -5.03 9.11
N ARG A 33 8.12 -4.38 9.82
CA ARG A 33 8.22 -2.94 10.15
C ARG A 33 9.54 -2.58 10.81
N GLY A 34 10.00 -3.37 11.78
CA GLY A 34 11.30 -3.16 12.44
C GLY A 34 12.51 -3.23 11.49
N ARG A 35 12.43 -3.99 10.39
CA ARG A 35 13.46 -4.05 9.35
C ARG A 35 13.37 -2.89 8.35
N LEU A 36 12.15 -2.41 8.11
CA LEU A 36 11.86 -1.36 7.13
C LEU A 36 12.00 0.07 7.69
N THR A 37 12.14 0.23 9.00
CA THR A 37 12.34 1.53 9.67
C THR A 37 13.72 1.59 10.33
N CYS A 38 14.33 2.77 10.42
CA CYS A 38 15.50 3.00 11.26
C CYS A 38 15.09 3.48 12.66
N LYS A 39 15.84 3.07 13.70
CA LYS A 39 15.63 3.60 15.06
C LYS A 39 15.94 5.09 15.07
N GLY A 40 14.96 5.89 15.52
CA GLY A 40 15.09 7.35 15.61
C GLY A 40 14.65 8.10 14.36
N GLU A 41 14.38 7.40 13.25
CA GLU A 41 13.83 8.00 12.03
C GLU A 41 12.32 7.75 11.95
N GLN A 42 11.59 8.72 11.39
CA GLN A 42 10.18 8.56 11.08
C GLN A 42 10.03 8.09 9.63
N GLY A 43 9.23 7.06 9.44
CA GLY A 43 8.82 6.61 8.12
C GLY A 43 9.49 5.34 7.62
N VAL A 44 8.99 4.85 6.48
CA VAL A 44 9.49 3.67 5.80
C VAL A 44 10.69 4.03 4.92
N ILE A 45 11.74 3.22 4.99
CA ILE A 45 12.90 3.36 4.12
C ILE A 45 12.55 2.68 2.79
N TYR A 46 12.35 3.49 1.75
CA TYR A 46 11.92 3.03 0.43
C TYR A 46 12.84 1.93 -0.13
N GLU A 47 14.16 2.10 -0.03
CA GLU A 47 15.15 1.12 -0.52
C GLU A 47 14.98 -0.26 0.14
N ARG A 48 14.84 -0.28 1.48
CA ARG A 48 14.62 -1.52 2.25
C ARG A 48 13.28 -2.16 1.94
N LEU A 49 12.24 -1.34 1.72
CA LEU A 49 10.94 -1.84 1.31
C LEU A 49 11.02 -2.49 -0.07
N CYS A 50 11.69 -1.85 -1.03
CA CYS A 50 11.91 -2.41 -2.36
C CYS A 50 12.70 -3.73 -2.30
N GLU A 51 13.78 -3.81 -1.52
CA GLU A 51 14.54 -5.06 -1.32
C GLU A 51 13.67 -6.17 -0.70
N HIS A 52 12.91 -5.85 0.34
CA HIS A 52 12.00 -6.80 0.98
C HIS A 52 10.96 -7.35 0.00
N LEU A 53 10.40 -6.47 -0.84
CA LEU A 53 9.37 -6.86 -1.81
C LEU A 53 9.96 -7.61 -3.00
N LYS A 54 11.16 -7.28 -3.47
CA LYS A 54 11.87 -8.11 -4.46
C LYS A 54 12.03 -9.56 -4.00
N ALA A 55 12.24 -9.77 -2.69
CA ALA A 55 12.37 -11.11 -2.12
C ALA A 55 11.04 -11.84 -1.86
N THR A 56 9.94 -11.11 -1.63
CA THR A 56 8.68 -11.70 -1.14
C THR A 56 7.51 -11.57 -2.12
N ASN A 57 7.39 -10.43 -2.79
CA ASN A 57 6.32 -10.13 -3.74
C ASN A 57 6.79 -9.08 -4.77
N PRO A 58 7.52 -9.48 -5.83
CA PRO A 58 8.10 -8.57 -6.82
C PRO A 58 7.06 -7.69 -7.52
N ALA A 59 5.82 -8.17 -7.66
CA ALA A 59 4.73 -7.42 -8.28
C ALA A 59 4.34 -6.15 -7.50
N LEU A 60 4.65 -6.09 -6.19
CA LEU A 60 4.42 -4.89 -5.38
C LEU A 60 5.50 -3.82 -5.56
N VAL A 61 6.68 -4.18 -6.08
CA VAL A 61 7.75 -3.19 -6.35
C VAL A 61 7.28 -2.20 -7.39
N SER A 62 6.79 -2.68 -8.54
CA SER A 62 6.26 -1.84 -9.61
C SER A 62 5.08 -0.98 -9.14
N PHE A 63 4.29 -1.47 -8.19
CA PHE A 63 3.17 -0.72 -7.61
C PHE A 63 3.67 0.48 -6.79
N ILE A 64 4.69 0.30 -5.95
CA ILE A 64 5.25 1.39 -5.12
C ILE A 64 6.03 2.37 -5.98
N ASP A 65 6.77 1.88 -6.98
CA ASP A 65 7.45 2.73 -7.95
C ASP A 65 6.43 3.60 -8.67
N SER A 66 5.28 3.05 -9.06
CA SER A 66 4.18 3.81 -9.66
C SER A 66 3.63 4.87 -8.69
N ILE A 67 3.47 4.57 -7.41
CA ILE A 67 3.08 5.57 -6.40
C ILE A 67 4.14 6.68 -6.30
N ALA A 68 5.41 6.33 -6.17
CA ALA A 68 6.50 7.29 -5.97
C ALA A 68 6.76 8.17 -7.20
N THR A 69 6.55 7.65 -8.40
CA THR A 69 6.84 8.36 -9.66
C THR A 69 5.63 9.11 -10.22
N THR A 70 4.43 8.54 -10.10
CA THR A 70 3.22 9.10 -10.72
C THR A 70 2.48 10.04 -9.78
N THR A 71 2.85 10.05 -8.49
CA THR A 71 2.13 10.80 -7.47
C THR A 71 3.12 11.50 -6.53
N ASN A 72 2.76 12.69 -6.04
CA ASN A 72 3.51 13.35 -4.96
C ASN A 72 3.10 12.82 -3.56
N MET A 73 2.60 11.57 -3.47
CA MET A 73 2.13 11.01 -2.21
C MET A 73 3.29 10.46 -1.39
N HIS A 74 3.37 10.87 -0.13
CA HIS A 74 4.28 10.25 0.83
C HIS A 74 3.86 8.80 1.10
N LEU A 75 4.83 7.89 0.95
CA LEU A 75 4.60 6.46 1.12
C LEU A 75 4.08 6.11 2.53
N ASP A 76 4.56 6.80 3.57
CA ASP A 76 4.04 6.60 4.93
C ASP A 76 2.55 6.92 5.05
N ALA A 77 2.11 8.00 4.40
CA ALA A 77 0.71 8.34 4.36
C ALA A 77 -0.09 7.30 3.57
N VAL A 78 0.47 6.75 2.48
CA VAL A 78 -0.16 5.63 1.73
C VAL A 78 -0.30 4.39 2.61
N LEU A 79 0.64 4.13 3.51
CA LEU A 79 0.60 2.99 4.42
C LEU A 79 -0.36 3.18 5.61
N MET A 80 -0.67 4.42 6.01
CA MET A 80 -1.47 4.71 7.21
C MET A 80 -2.90 5.21 6.92
N VAL A 81 -3.15 5.92 5.83
CA VAL A 81 -4.44 6.58 5.58
C VAL A 81 -5.56 5.56 5.30
N PRO A 82 -6.70 5.58 6.00
CA PRO A 82 -7.79 4.65 5.73
C PRO A 82 -8.32 4.80 4.29
N MET A 83 -8.59 3.67 3.61
CA MET A 83 -9.30 3.72 2.33
C MET A 83 -10.76 4.08 2.58
N GLN A 84 -11.31 5.02 1.79
CA GLN A 84 -12.72 5.40 1.92
C GLN A 84 -13.65 4.46 1.15
N ILE A 85 -13.15 3.80 0.10
CA ILE A 85 -13.97 2.93 -0.75
C ILE A 85 -13.81 1.48 -0.30
N PRO A 86 -14.90 0.78 0.06
CA PRO A 86 -14.84 -0.62 0.43
C PRO A 86 -14.36 -1.47 -0.76
N LEU A 87 -13.44 -2.39 -0.48
CA LEU A 87 -13.06 -3.47 -1.40
C LEU A 87 -14.30 -4.35 -1.59
N THR A 88 -15.14 -4.01 -2.57
CA THR A 88 -16.25 -4.84 -3.09
C THR A 88 -16.85 -5.81 -2.06
N ARG A 89 -17.66 -5.30 -1.12
CA ARG A 89 -18.68 -6.13 -0.47
C ARG A 89 -19.86 -6.25 -1.42
N GLN A 90 -19.71 -6.98 -2.52
CA GLN A 90 -20.90 -7.61 -3.07
C GLN A 90 -21.16 -8.83 -2.19
N PRO A 91 -22.30 -8.90 -1.48
CA PRO A 91 -22.69 -10.14 -0.84
C PRO A 91 -22.75 -11.23 -1.92
N ILE A 92 -22.28 -12.43 -1.60
CA ILE A 92 -22.52 -13.60 -2.43
C ILE A 92 -24.03 -13.85 -2.35
N THR A 93 -24.81 -13.20 -3.21
CA THR A 93 -26.19 -13.62 -3.48
C THR A 93 -26.09 -14.89 -4.30
N LEU A 94 -26.02 -16.03 -3.61
CA LEU A 94 -26.35 -17.32 -4.21
C LEU A 94 -27.82 -17.24 -4.65
N PRO A 95 -28.13 -17.51 -5.93
CA PRO A 95 -29.52 -17.76 -6.29
C PRO A 95 -29.98 -19.03 -5.59
N LEU A 96 -31.06 -18.90 -4.82
CA LEU A 96 -31.84 -20.00 -4.25
C LEU A 96 -32.40 -20.90 -5.36
#